data_AF-A0A7X0V5B1-F1
#
_entry.id   AF-A0A7X0V5B1-F1
#
_cell.length_a   1.000
_cell.length_b   1.000
_cell.length_c   1.000
_cell.angle_alpha   90.00
_cell.angle_beta   90.00
_cell.angle_gamma   90.00
#
_symmetry.space_group_name_H-M   'P 1'
#
loop_
_entity.id
_entity.type
_entity.pdbx_description
1 polymer ?
#
loop_
_entity_poly.entity_id
_entity_poly.type
_entity_poly.pdbx_seq_one_letter_code
_entity_poly.pdbx_strand_id
1 'polypeptide(L)'
;MLTGIGIMLLTFVVMEVVAWAMHKYVLHGFLWFLHKSHHTRHQHTFEWNDLFFAWYGTLAMLFFIFSSEPLDYRFWIGAGITLYGVAYFLIHDVFIHRRIRVFGRSTNVYLKALNMAHKVHHKVTGKHGSESFGMLWVAPGYFKAASKIVRKQEQERRGAVHH
;
A
#
# COMPACT_ATOMS: atom_id res chain seq x y z
N MET A 1 15.35 -24.06 2.01
CA MET A 1 14.66 -23.28 0.96
C MET A 1 13.17 -23.10 1.24
N LEU A 2 12.35 -24.15 1.34
CA LEU A 2 10.90 -24.01 1.63
C LEU A 2 10.61 -23.25 2.93
N THR A 3 11.33 -23.54 4.01
CA THR A 3 11.22 -22.81 5.28
C THR A 3 11.50 -21.32 5.12
N GLY A 4 12.52 -20.97 4.32
CA GLY A 4 12.88 -19.59 4.03
C GLY A 4 11.80 -18.84 3.24
N ILE A 5 11.24 -19.47 2.21
CA ILE A 5 10.10 -18.92 1.46
C ILE A 5 8.90 -18.73 2.41
N GLY A 6 8.65 -19.69 3.31
CA GLY A 6 7.62 -19.56 4.34
C GLY A 6 7.83 -18.35 5.25
N ILE A 7 9.07 -18.13 5.73
CA ILE A 7 9.44 -16.95 6.53
C ILE A 7 9.22 -15.66 5.76
N MET A 8 9.63 -15.61 4.49
CA MET A 8 9.45 -14.44 3.63
C MET A 8 7.98 -14.10 3.43
N LEU A 9 7.14 -15.09 3.10
CA LEU A 9 5.70 -14.90 2.91
C LEU A 9 5.00 -14.50 4.23
N LEU A 10 5.37 -15.14 5.34
CA LEU A 10 4.85 -14.75 6.66
C LEU A 10 5.23 -13.31 6.99
N THR A 11 6.49 -12.94 6.77
CA THR A 11 6.98 -11.56 6.98
C THR A 11 6.20 -10.57 6.12
N PHE A 12 5.97 -10.88 4.85
CA PHE A 12 5.16 -10.05 3.95
C PHE A 12 3.74 -9.80 4.49
N VAL A 13 3.07 -10.84 5.00
CA VAL A 13 1.71 -10.70 5.57
C VAL A 13 1.75 -9.90 6.87
N VAL A 14 2.70 -10.18 7.76
CA VAL A 14 2.88 -9.45 9.02
C VAL A 14 3.17 -7.97 8.78
N MET A 15 3.90 -7.64 7.71
CA MET A 15 4.19 -6.27 7.33
C MET A 15 2.94 -5.44 7.03
N GLU A 16 1.82 -6.03 6.57
CA GLU A 16 0.56 -5.30 6.46
C GLU A 16 0.05 -4.83 7.83
N VAL A 17 0.12 -5.71 8.83
CA VAL A 17 -0.32 -5.37 10.19
C VAL A 17 0.58 -4.29 10.78
N VAL A 18 1.89 -4.41 10.56
CA VAL A 18 2.88 -3.40 10.98
C VAL A 18 2.63 -2.07 10.29
N ALA A 19 2.42 -2.07 8.97
CA ALA A 19 2.15 -0.86 8.20
C ALA A 19 0.83 -0.20 8.63
N TRP A 20 -0.23 -0.99 8.86
CA TRP A 20 -1.49 -0.50 9.39
C TRP A 20 -1.33 0.15 10.77
N ALA A 21 -0.60 -0.49 11.69
CA ALA A 21 -0.37 0.03 13.02
C ALA A 21 0.49 1.30 13.00
N MET A 22 1.54 1.30 12.17
CA MET A 22 2.37 2.47 11.92
C MET A 22 1.53 3.63 11.38
N HIS A 23 0.71 3.37 10.36
CA HIS A 23 -0.14 4.37 9.76
C HIS A 23 -1.15 4.95 10.76
N LYS A 24 -1.87 4.10 11.49
CA LYS A 24 -2.93 4.52 12.41
C LYS A 24 -2.41 5.18 13.68
N TYR A 25 -1.41 4.59 14.33
CA TYR A 25 -0.97 5.01 15.67
C TYR A 25 0.24 5.93 15.65
N VAL A 26 1.11 5.82 14.65
CA VAL A 26 2.33 6.63 14.55
C VAL A 26 2.11 7.81 13.61
N LEU A 27 1.70 7.57 12.37
CA LEU A 27 1.52 8.62 11.36
C LEU A 27 0.31 9.50 11.68
N HIS A 28 -0.84 8.90 11.98
CA HIS A 28 -1.99 9.64 12.51
C HIS A 28 -1.87 9.97 14.01
N GLY A 29 -0.72 9.72 14.63
CA GLY A 29 -0.42 9.98 16.03
C GLY A 29 0.62 11.08 16.21
N PHE A 30 1.80 10.72 16.72
CA PHE A 30 2.85 11.67 17.06
C PHE A 30 3.64 12.17 15.84
N LEU A 31 3.72 11.39 14.75
CA LEU A 31 4.37 11.80 13.49
C LEU A 31 3.39 12.45 12.51
N TRP A 32 2.23 12.94 12.97
CA TRP A 32 1.26 13.60 12.10
C TRP A 32 1.84 14.76 11.31
N PHE A 33 2.81 15.49 11.84
CA PHE A 33 3.45 16.58 11.10
C PHE A 33 4.16 16.11 9.81
N LEU A 34 4.68 14.86 9.76
CA LEU A 34 5.27 14.26 8.56
C LEU A 34 4.19 13.76 7.57
N HIS A 35 3.09 13.25 8.11
CA HIS A 35 2.03 12.64 7.31
C HIS A 35 0.96 13.65 6.85
N LYS A 36 0.86 14.81 7.50
CA LYS A 36 -0.10 15.88 7.18
C LYS A 36 0.05 16.33 5.73
N SER A 37 1.27 16.49 5.23
CA SER A 37 1.53 16.90 3.85
C SER A 37 1.00 15.92 2.82
N HIS A 38 0.83 14.64 3.19
CA HIS A 38 0.28 13.60 2.34
C HIS A 38 -1.27 13.68 2.28
N HIS A 39 -1.91 14.11 3.36
CA HIS A 39 -3.36 14.33 3.42
C HIS A 39 -3.81 15.65 2.77
N THR A 40 -2.92 16.62 2.67
CA THR A 40 -3.19 17.91 2.03
C THR A 40 -2.70 17.91 0.58
N ARG A 41 -3.54 18.36 -0.36
CA ARG A 41 -3.17 18.40 -1.78
C ARG A 41 -2.07 19.43 -2.01
N HIS A 42 -0.91 18.97 -2.45
CA HIS A 42 0.21 19.81 -2.86
C HIS A 42 0.75 19.37 -4.22
N GLN A 43 1.53 20.23 -4.87
CA GLN A 43 2.14 19.94 -6.18
C GLN A 43 3.59 19.42 -6.08
N HIS A 44 4.09 19.15 -4.88
CA HIS A 44 5.45 18.65 -4.68
C HIS A 44 5.54 17.17 -5.07
N THR A 45 6.63 16.80 -5.74
CA THR A 45 6.92 15.41 -6.14
C THR A 45 7.40 14.54 -4.98
N PHE A 46 8.04 15.16 -3.99
CA PHE A 46 8.47 14.52 -2.75
C PHE A 46 7.57 14.94 -1.59
N GLU A 47 7.23 13.97 -0.75
CA GLU A 47 6.50 14.19 0.49
C GLU A 47 7.37 13.75 1.67
N TRP A 48 7.19 14.41 2.82
CA TRP A 48 7.85 13.99 4.05
C TRP A 48 7.52 12.55 4.46
N ASN A 49 6.39 12.04 3.98
CA ASN A 49 5.97 10.65 4.11
C ASN A 49 6.93 9.66 3.39
N ASP A 50 7.70 10.11 2.41
CA ASP A 50 8.63 9.25 1.68
C ASP A 50 9.76 8.73 2.59
N LEU A 51 10.01 9.41 3.72
CA LEU A 51 10.92 8.94 4.77
C LEU A 51 10.51 7.58 5.37
N PHE A 52 9.24 7.19 5.28
CA PHE A 52 8.81 5.86 5.74
C PHE A 52 9.32 4.75 4.83
N PHE A 53 9.39 4.98 3.52
CA PHE A 53 10.03 4.02 2.61
C PHE A 53 11.52 3.87 2.93
N ALA A 54 12.21 4.97 3.22
CA ALA A 54 13.61 4.94 3.63
C ALA A 54 13.82 4.19 4.95
N TRP A 55 12.92 4.37 5.92
CA TRP A 55 12.93 3.65 7.19
C TRP A 55 12.82 2.13 7.00
N TYR A 56 11.79 1.66 6.28
CA TYR A 56 11.62 0.23 6.02
C TYR A 56 12.70 -0.36 5.12
N GLY A 57 13.23 0.42 4.17
CA GLY A 57 14.38 0.04 3.35
C GLY A 57 15.64 -0.16 4.19
N THR A 58 15.88 0.73 5.15
CA THR A 58 16.99 0.60 6.11
C THR A 58 16.80 -0.62 7.00
N LEU A 59 15.58 -0.86 7.50
CA LEU A 59 15.28 -2.05 8.29
C LEU A 59 15.57 -3.34 7.51
N ALA A 60 15.11 -3.44 6.26
CA ALA A 60 15.42 -4.57 5.39
C ALA A 60 16.94 -4.72 5.16
N MET A 61 17.64 -3.62 4.93
CA MET A 61 19.10 -3.60 4.75
C MET A 61 19.84 -4.12 5.98
N LEU A 62 19.41 -3.76 7.19
CA LEU A 62 20.00 -4.28 8.43
C LEU A 62 19.82 -5.80 8.54
N PHE A 63 18.66 -6.34 8.16
CA PHE A 63 18.45 -7.79 8.11
C PHE A 63 19.39 -8.50 7.12
N PHE A 64 19.71 -7.86 5.99
CA PHE A 64 20.69 -8.40 5.05
C PHE A 64 22.13 -8.30 5.56
N ILE A 65 22.52 -7.16 6.14
CA ILE A 65 23.88 -6.93 6.66
C ILE A 65 24.20 -7.89 7.81
N PHE A 66 23.24 -8.12 8.71
CA PHE A 66 23.42 -9.00 9.86
C PHE A 66 23.06 -10.46 9.55
N SER A 67 22.84 -10.83 8.28
CA SER A 67 22.74 -12.24 7.89
C SER A 67 24.07 -12.93 8.20
N SER A 68 24.03 -13.96 9.04
CA SER A 68 25.22 -14.71 9.46
C SER A 68 25.67 -15.72 8.42
N GLU A 69 24.73 -16.25 7.64
CA GLU A 69 24.99 -17.18 6.54
C GLU A 69 24.18 -16.76 5.30
N PRO A 70 24.61 -17.13 4.09
CA PRO A 70 23.80 -16.93 2.89
C PRO A 70 22.42 -17.60 3.05
N LEU A 71 21.35 -16.82 2.81
CA LEU A 71 19.96 -17.29 2.84
C LEU A 71 19.50 -17.84 4.22
N ASP A 72 20.07 -17.35 5.32
CA ASP A 72 19.53 -17.63 6.66
C ASP A 72 18.16 -16.94 6.90
N TYR A 73 17.55 -17.16 8.07
CA TYR A 73 16.22 -16.61 8.36
C TYR A 73 16.16 -15.08 8.30
N ARG A 74 17.26 -14.37 8.61
CA ARG A 74 17.34 -12.89 8.57
C ARG A 74 17.28 -12.41 7.14
N PHE A 75 17.98 -13.07 6.23
CA PHE A 75 17.86 -12.82 4.80
C PHE A 75 16.40 -12.92 4.34
N TRP A 76 15.69 -13.99 4.70
CA TRP A 76 14.29 -14.17 4.29
C TRP A 76 13.33 -13.15 4.90
N ILE A 77 13.59 -12.68 6.12
CA ILE A 77 12.87 -11.55 6.73
C ILE A 77 13.13 -10.26 5.93
N GLY A 78 14.39 -9.92 5.67
CA GLY A 78 14.76 -8.76 4.85
C GLY A 78 14.12 -8.80 3.46
N ALA A 79 14.10 -9.98 2.83
CA ALA A 79 13.42 -10.20 1.55
C ALA A 79 11.90 -9.98 1.65
N GLY A 80 11.26 -10.46 2.71
CA GLY A 80 9.82 -10.26 2.95
C GLY A 80 9.45 -8.80 3.17
N ILE A 81 10.25 -8.06 3.95
CA ILE A 81 10.09 -6.61 4.16
C ILE A 81 10.25 -5.86 2.82
N THR A 82 11.29 -6.21 2.05
CA THR A 82 11.56 -5.60 0.75
C THR A 82 10.41 -5.86 -0.23
N LEU A 83 9.93 -7.10 -0.31
CA LEU A 83 8.81 -7.48 -1.17
C LEU A 83 7.55 -6.69 -0.82
N TYR A 84 7.25 -6.54 0.48
CA TYR A 84 6.13 -5.72 0.94
C TYR A 84 6.33 -4.25 0.57
N GLY A 85 7.51 -3.69 0.81
CA GLY A 85 7.84 -2.31 0.47
C GLY A 85 7.69 -2.00 -1.02
N VAL A 86 8.14 -2.90 -1.89
CA VAL A 86 7.95 -2.79 -3.35
C VAL A 86 6.47 -2.84 -3.72
N ALA A 87 5.71 -3.80 -3.17
CA ALA A 87 4.28 -3.91 -3.43
C ALA A 87 3.52 -2.64 -2.97
N TYR A 88 3.87 -2.12 -1.79
CA TYR A 88 3.32 -0.90 -1.24
C TYR A 88 3.59 0.27 -2.19
N PHE A 89 4.85 0.52 -2.56
CA PHE A 89 5.23 1.62 -3.45
C PHE A 89 4.51 1.57 -4.81
N LEU A 90 4.45 0.38 -5.42
CA LEU A 90 3.76 0.21 -6.71
C LEU A 90 2.27 0.50 -6.61
N ILE A 91 1.60 0.07 -5.53
CA ILE A 91 0.15 0.28 -5.42
C ILE A 91 -0.14 1.70 -4.93
N HIS A 92 0.57 2.19 -3.92
CA HIS A 92 0.33 3.49 -3.30
C HIS A 92 0.76 4.65 -4.21
N ASP A 93 2.05 4.76 -4.49
CA ASP A 93 2.63 5.92 -5.16
C ASP A 93 2.41 5.88 -6.68
N VAL A 94 2.60 4.70 -7.27
CA VAL A 94 2.49 4.54 -8.72
C VAL A 94 1.04 4.38 -9.17
N PHE A 95 0.24 3.53 -8.53
CA PHE A 95 -1.13 3.28 -8.96
C PHE A 95 -2.17 4.26 -8.37
N ILE A 96 -2.19 4.47 -7.06
CA ILE A 96 -3.21 5.29 -6.38
C ILE A 96 -2.91 6.78 -6.52
N HIS A 97 -1.72 7.23 -6.11
CA HIS A 97 -1.30 8.64 -6.20
C HIS A 97 -0.87 9.04 -7.61
N ARG A 98 -0.54 8.07 -8.48
CA ARG A 98 -0.10 8.32 -9.86
C ARG A 98 1.08 9.29 -9.94
N ARG A 99 2.00 9.24 -8.96
CA ARG A 99 3.26 9.99 -8.98
C ARG A 99 4.07 9.63 -10.23
N ILE A 100 3.99 8.37 -10.66
CA ILE A 100 4.53 7.89 -11.93
C ILE A 100 3.35 7.49 -12.84
N ARG A 101 3.11 8.25 -13.92
CA ARG A 101 1.96 8.08 -14.82
C ARG A 101 2.15 6.94 -15.83
N VAL A 102 2.44 5.73 -15.36
CA VAL A 102 2.66 4.55 -16.22
C VAL A 102 1.39 3.70 -16.38
N PHE A 103 0.42 3.79 -15.45
CA PHE A 103 -0.81 3.00 -15.51
C PHE A 103 -2.06 3.81 -15.84
N GLY A 104 -2.87 3.29 -16.76
CA GLY A 104 -4.19 3.81 -17.13
C GLY A 104 -5.30 3.50 -16.10
N ARG A 105 -6.56 3.61 -16.52
CA ARG A 105 -7.70 3.20 -15.67
C ARG A 105 -7.74 1.66 -15.61
N SER A 106 -7.42 1.08 -14.44
CA SER A 106 -7.50 -0.37 -14.24
C SER A 106 -8.93 -0.85 -14.09
N THR A 107 -9.25 -1.97 -14.73
CA THR A 107 -10.51 -2.72 -14.59
C THR A 107 -10.43 -3.78 -13.49
N ASN A 108 -9.28 -3.97 -12.84
CA ASN A 108 -9.12 -4.95 -11.79
C ASN A 108 -9.88 -4.52 -10.51
N VAL A 109 -10.79 -5.39 -10.05
CA VAL A 109 -11.61 -5.17 -8.85
C VAL A 109 -10.76 -4.94 -7.60
N TYR A 110 -9.67 -5.68 -7.42
CA TYR A 110 -8.78 -5.57 -6.26
C TYR A 110 -8.14 -4.19 -6.20
N LEU A 111 -7.42 -3.78 -7.26
CA LEU A 111 -6.78 -2.47 -7.34
C LEU A 111 -7.79 -1.32 -7.20
N LYS A 112 -9.00 -1.50 -7.75
CA LYS A 112 -10.07 -0.51 -7.62
C LYS A 112 -10.59 -0.39 -6.19
N ALA A 113 -10.73 -1.51 -5.48
CA ALA A 113 -11.12 -1.51 -4.07
C ALA A 113 -10.07 -0.80 -3.20
N LEU A 114 -8.78 -1.08 -3.42
CA LEU A 114 -7.69 -0.40 -2.71
C LEU A 114 -7.73 1.12 -2.94
N ASN A 115 -7.86 1.54 -4.20
CA ASN A 115 -7.98 2.96 -4.55
C ASN A 115 -9.20 3.63 -3.90
N MET A 116 -10.34 2.93 -3.85
CA MET A 116 -11.54 3.45 -3.18
C MET A 116 -11.32 3.63 -1.69
N ALA A 117 -10.77 2.63 -1.03
CA ALA A 117 -10.48 2.65 0.41
C ALA A 117 -9.51 3.80 0.76
N HIS A 118 -8.44 3.94 -0.02
CA HIS A 118 -7.45 5.00 0.15
C HIS A 118 -8.03 6.41 -0.08
N LYS A 119 -8.91 6.56 -1.07
CA LYS A 119 -9.62 7.83 -1.28
C LYS A 119 -10.55 8.19 -0.12
N VAL A 120 -11.21 7.20 0.48
CA VAL A 120 -12.02 7.42 1.69
C VAL A 120 -11.13 7.84 2.86
N HIS A 121 -9.97 7.20 3.02
CA HIS A 121 -8.99 7.55 4.03
C HIS A 121 -8.55 9.02 3.94
N HIS A 122 -8.19 9.49 2.73
CA HIS A 122 -7.79 10.88 2.48
C HIS A 122 -8.94 11.89 2.40
N LYS A 123 -10.21 11.44 2.51
CA LYS A 123 -11.35 12.37 2.54
C LYS A 123 -11.29 13.27 3.77
N VAL A 124 -10.76 12.74 4.87
CA VAL A 124 -10.53 13.48 6.11
C VAL A 124 -9.09 13.98 6.10
N THR A 125 -8.92 15.30 6.01
CA THR A 125 -7.60 15.96 5.93
C THR A 125 -6.99 16.25 7.32
N GLY A 126 -7.76 16.03 8.38
CA GLY A 126 -7.34 16.18 9.76
C GLY A 126 -6.68 14.91 10.31
N LYS A 127 -6.05 15.05 11.48
CA LYS A 127 -5.40 13.92 12.17
C LYS A 127 -6.38 12.81 12.56
N HIS A 128 -7.60 13.17 12.92
CA HIS A 128 -8.62 12.29 13.49
C HIS A 128 -9.80 12.12 12.54
N GLY A 129 -10.45 10.95 12.60
CA GLY A 129 -11.66 10.66 11.82
C GLY A 129 -11.40 10.00 10.46
N SER A 130 -10.15 9.83 10.05
CA SER A 130 -9.81 9.01 8.89
C SER A 130 -10.12 7.54 9.16
N GLU A 131 -10.62 6.86 8.14
CA GLU A 131 -10.92 5.43 8.17
C GLU A 131 -9.99 4.68 7.20
N SER A 132 -9.94 3.35 7.28
CA SER A 132 -9.17 2.51 6.34
C SER A 132 -7.68 2.84 6.21
N PHE A 133 -6.90 2.49 7.24
CA PHE A 133 -5.44 2.70 7.26
C PHE A 133 -4.60 1.61 6.55
N GLY A 134 -5.24 0.51 6.14
CA GLY A 134 -4.59 -0.62 5.47
C GLY A 134 -4.29 -0.31 4.00
N MET A 135 -3.26 -0.97 3.46
CA MET A 135 -2.78 -0.74 2.10
C MET A 135 -3.15 -1.87 1.16
N LEU A 136 -2.76 -3.10 1.48
CA LEU A 136 -3.03 -4.29 0.65
C LEU A 136 -4.30 -5.02 1.08
N TRP A 137 -4.72 -4.84 2.33
CA TRP A 137 -5.97 -5.38 2.86
C TRP A 137 -6.92 -4.27 3.29
N VAL A 138 -8.10 -4.28 2.68
CA VAL A 138 -9.18 -3.30 2.93
C VAL A 138 -10.47 -4.03 3.30
N ALA A 139 -11.41 -3.30 3.89
CA ALA A 139 -12.69 -3.89 4.31
C ALA A 139 -13.43 -4.56 3.13
N PRO A 140 -14.10 -5.72 3.35
CA PRO A 140 -14.84 -6.45 2.30
C PRO A 140 -15.86 -5.61 1.52
N GLY A 141 -16.42 -4.57 2.16
CA GLY A 141 -17.35 -3.62 1.53
C GLY A 141 -16.76 -2.92 0.30
N TYR A 142 -15.46 -2.60 0.30
CA TYR A 142 -14.78 -1.97 -0.83
C TYR A 142 -14.70 -2.90 -2.05
N PHE A 143 -14.42 -4.19 -1.83
CA PHE A 143 -14.40 -5.18 -2.91
C PHE A 143 -15.78 -5.38 -3.53
N LYS A 144 -16.83 -5.43 -2.71
CA LYS A 144 -18.22 -5.52 -3.20
C LYS A 144 -18.61 -4.30 -4.04
N ALA A 145 -18.27 -3.10 -3.56
CA ALA A 145 -18.53 -1.86 -4.29
C ALA A 145 -17.73 -1.78 -5.59
N ALA A 146 -16.43 -2.10 -5.56
CA ALA A 146 -15.57 -2.11 -6.74
C ALA A 146 -16.06 -3.10 -7.79
N SER A 147 -16.47 -4.31 -7.39
CA SER A 147 -17.03 -5.33 -8.27
C SER A 147 -18.29 -4.84 -8.98
N LYS A 148 -19.21 -4.18 -8.27
CA LYS A 148 -20.42 -3.60 -8.85
C LYS A 148 -20.08 -2.55 -9.91
N ILE A 149 -19.10 -1.68 -9.65
CA ILE A 149 -18.69 -0.65 -10.61
C ILE A 149 -18.05 -1.28 -11.86
N VAL A 150 -17.14 -2.25 -11.68
CA VAL A 150 -16.48 -2.92 -12.82
C VAL A 150 -17.51 -3.64 -13.69
N ARG A 151 -18.43 -4.41 -13.10
CA ARG A 151 -19.51 -5.09 -13.84
C ARG A 151 -20.39 -4.12 -14.61
N LYS A 152 -20.77 -2.98 -14.01
CA LYS A 152 -21.55 -1.94 -14.69
C LYS A 152 -20.81 -1.38 -15.90
N GLN A 153 -19.51 -1.07 -15.74
CA GLN A 153 -18.67 -0.57 -16.83
C GLN A 153 -18.52 -1.59 -17.97
N GLU A 154 -18.43 -2.88 -17.65
CA GLU A 154 -18.40 -3.95 -18.66
C GLU A 154 -19.73 -4.08 -19.40
N GLN A 155 -20.86 -3.97 -18.68
CA GLN A 155 -22.20 -3.98 -19.30
C GLN A 155 -22.41 -2.79 -20.22
N GLU A 156 -22.07 -1.58 -19.78
CA GLU A 156 -22.13 -0.36 -20.59
C GLU A 156 -21.25 -0.49 -21.84
N ARG A 157 -20.03 -1.03 -21.70
CA ARG A 157 -19.13 -1.25 -22.83
C ARG A 157 -19.66 -2.28 -23.82
N ARG A 158 -20.32 -3.35 -23.35
CA ARG A 158 -20.96 -4.35 -24.22
C ARG A 158 -22.18 -3.78 -24.93
N GLY A 159 -23.04 -3.04 -24.20
CA GLY A 159 -24.22 -2.39 -24.79
C GLY A 159 -23.86 -1.35 -25.85
N ALA A 160 -22.79 -0.58 -25.65
CA ALA A 160 -22.29 0.41 -26.61
C ALA A 160 -21.64 -0.20 -27.87
N VAL A 161 -21.36 -1.51 -27.90
CA VAL A 161 -20.83 -2.21 -29.09
C VAL A 161 -21.97 -2.80 -29.94
N HIS A 162 -23.18 -2.89 -29.39
CA HIS A 162 -24.37 -3.41 -30.06
C HIS A 162 -25.31 -2.30 -30.58
N HIS A 163 -24.91 -1.05 -30.47
CA HIS A 163 -25.53 0.13 -31.08
C HIS A 163 -24.55 0.78 -32.06
#